data_AF-A0A2J8AF47-F1
#
_entry.id   AF-A0A2J8AF47-F1
#
_cell.length_a   1.000
_cell.length_b   1.000
_cell.length_c   1.000
_cell.angle_alpha   90.00
_cell.angle_beta   90.00
_cell.angle_gamma   90.00
#
_symmetry.space_group_name_H-M   'P 1'
#
loop_
_entity.id
_entity.type
_entity.pdbx_description
1 polymer ?
#
loop_
_entity_poly.entity_id
_entity_poly.type
_entity_poly.pdbx_seq_one_letter_code
_entity_poly.pdbx_strand_id
1 'polypeptide(L)'
;MALPWAAPAAAVLEGALQNAAEAPASGMTLEEAGLAAGGRIEVKWQVEPEDGEPFSRWWGATLVGPSSQEDPQAPGAPIFELAYDAADGFEQERSTVRFTAAHALHQLDQAEELVWRREGEEWEEEESESETMKSRGAGGEGANKKQRTQ
;
A
#
# COMPACT_ATOMS: atom_id res chain seq x y z
N MET A 1 -22.34 15.37 49.44
CA MET A 1 -21.19 14.55 49.03
C MET A 1 -20.21 15.49 48.32
N ALA A 2 -19.10 15.79 48.99
CA ALA A 2 -18.02 16.70 48.58
C ALA A 2 -17.03 15.89 47.72
N LEU A 3 -16.58 16.32 46.54
CA LEU A 3 -15.60 17.36 46.15
C LEU A 3 -14.46 16.65 45.35
N PRO A 4 -13.79 17.37 44.43
CA PRO A 4 -13.02 16.84 43.33
C PRO A 4 -11.62 16.37 43.76
N TRP A 5 -11.06 15.41 43.04
CA TRP A 5 -9.69 14.95 43.22
C TRP A 5 -8.97 15.06 41.87
N ALA A 6 -8.37 16.20 41.55
CA ALA A 6 -7.03 16.65 41.97
C ALA A 6 -5.91 15.75 41.42
N ALA A 7 -5.20 16.29 40.42
CA ALA A 7 -3.92 15.79 39.93
C ALA A 7 -2.79 16.07 40.93
N PRO A 8 -1.71 15.27 40.87
CA PRO A 8 -0.34 15.77 41.00
C PRO A 8 0.40 15.52 39.66
N ALA A 9 0.92 16.54 38.97
CA ALA A 9 2.14 17.31 39.25
C ALA A 9 3.45 16.55 38.98
N ALA A 10 4.13 17.03 37.94
CA ALA A 10 5.57 17.30 37.84
C ALA A 10 6.56 16.19 37.39
N ALA A 11 7.25 16.58 36.30
CA ALA A 11 8.67 16.42 36.04
C ALA A 11 9.15 15.08 35.47
N VAL A 12 9.18 15.00 34.13
CA VAL A 12 10.31 14.36 33.46
C VAL A 12 10.72 15.20 32.25
N LEU A 13 11.99 15.62 32.27
CA LEU A 13 12.84 16.07 31.17
C LEU A 13 12.58 17.46 30.55
N GLU A 14 13.17 18.47 31.21
CA GLU A 14 14.00 19.43 30.48
C GLU A 14 15.00 18.67 29.58
N GLY A 15 14.95 18.87 28.26
CA GLY A 15 15.98 18.33 27.37
C GLY A 15 15.60 17.93 25.95
N ALA A 16 14.50 18.43 25.35
CA ALA A 16 14.16 18.09 23.96
C ALA A 16 13.67 19.26 23.09
N LEU A 17 14.14 20.49 23.33
CA LEU A 17 13.97 21.61 22.38
C LEU A 17 15.02 21.60 21.25
N GLN A 18 15.49 20.43 20.82
CA GLN A 18 16.60 20.35 19.87
C GLN A 18 16.60 19.08 19.00
N ASN A 19 15.43 18.56 18.62
CA ASN A 19 15.32 17.72 17.42
C ASN A 19 13.85 17.57 16.96
N ALA A 20 13.21 18.68 16.63
CA ALA A 20 12.23 18.67 15.54
C ALA A 20 12.99 18.51 14.20
N ALA A 21 13.86 17.50 14.12
CA ALA A 21 14.22 16.95 12.83
C ALA A 21 12.94 16.24 12.40
N GLU A 22 12.22 16.91 11.52
CA GLU A 22 11.38 16.32 10.49
C GLU A 22 11.89 14.91 10.18
N ALA A 23 11.38 13.90 10.87
CA ALA A 23 11.25 12.61 10.21
C ALA A 23 10.42 12.94 8.98
N PRO A 24 10.93 12.70 7.75
CA PRO A 24 10.11 12.94 6.57
C PRO A 24 8.84 12.14 6.83
N ALA A 25 7.71 12.84 6.93
CA ALA A 25 6.43 12.18 6.89
C ALA A 25 6.48 11.34 5.61
N SER A 26 6.59 10.02 5.73
CA SER A 26 6.92 9.13 4.61
C SER A 26 5.80 9.02 3.56
N GLY A 27 4.90 10.01 3.51
CA GLY A 27 3.88 10.14 2.50
C GLY A 27 4.30 11.13 1.43
N MET A 28 4.11 10.73 0.19
CA MET A 28 4.33 11.54 -1.00
C MET A 28 3.17 12.52 -1.17
N THR A 29 3.47 13.76 -1.55
CA THR A 29 2.44 14.74 -1.91
C THR A 29 1.88 14.47 -3.30
N LEU A 30 0.71 15.05 -3.62
CA LEU A 30 0.12 14.92 -4.96
C LEU A 30 1.05 15.48 -6.05
N GLU A 31 1.70 16.61 -5.79
CA GLU A 31 2.60 17.24 -6.76
C GLU A 31 3.81 16.36 -7.05
N GLU A 32 4.35 15.69 -6.04
CA GLU A 32 5.43 14.71 -6.21
C GLU A 32 4.97 13.50 -7.03
N ALA A 33 3.74 13.02 -6.80
CA ALA A 33 3.09 12.01 -7.64
C ALA A 33 2.69 12.53 -9.03
N GLY A 34 2.88 13.83 -9.30
CA GLY A 34 2.39 14.55 -10.48
C GLY A 34 0.89 14.39 -10.70
N LEU A 35 0.14 14.32 -9.61
CA LEU A 35 -1.30 14.34 -9.54
C LEU A 35 -1.79 15.71 -9.08
N ALA A 36 -3.07 15.99 -9.34
CA ALA A 36 -3.76 17.16 -8.84
C ALA A 36 -5.12 16.74 -8.29
N ALA A 37 -5.65 17.49 -7.31
CA ALA A 37 -7.02 17.29 -6.85
C ALA A 37 -8.00 17.45 -8.04
N GLY A 38 -8.93 16.52 -8.17
CA GLY A 38 -9.80 16.33 -9.33
C GLY A 38 -9.19 15.47 -10.45
N GLY A 39 -7.93 15.04 -10.33
CA GLY A 39 -7.27 14.15 -11.28
C GLY A 39 -7.84 12.74 -11.24
N ARG A 40 -7.79 12.04 -12.38
CA ARG A 40 -8.24 10.66 -12.50
C ARG A 40 -7.05 9.70 -12.49
N ILE A 41 -7.16 8.65 -11.70
CA ILE A 41 -6.19 7.55 -11.61
C ILE A 41 -6.91 6.23 -11.77
N GLU A 42 -6.16 5.17 -12.04
CA GLU A 42 -6.63 3.80 -11.99
C GLU A 42 -5.85 3.07 -10.90
N VAL A 43 -6.54 2.36 -10.02
CA VAL A 43 -5.96 1.58 -8.93
C VAL A 43 -6.11 0.09 -9.26
N LYS A 44 -5.03 -0.68 -9.15
CA LYS A 44 -5.02 -2.13 -9.38
C LYS A 44 -5.54 -2.83 -8.14
N TRP A 45 -6.70 -3.44 -8.27
CA TRP A 45 -7.34 -4.26 -7.26
C TRP A 45 -7.10 -5.74 -7.55
N GLN A 46 -6.79 -6.51 -6.50
CA GLN A 46 -6.82 -7.98 -6.57
C GLN A 46 -8.21 -8.44 -6.16
N VAL A 47 -8.92 -9.05 -7.10
CA VAL A 47 -10.26 -9.59 -6.88
C VAL A 47 -10.14 -11.10 -6.72
N GLU A 48 -10.52 -11.59 -5.55
CA GLU A 48 -10.59 -13.02 -5.24
C GLU A 48 -12.06 -13.46 -5.31
N PRO A 49 -12.53 -14.03 -6.44
CA PRO A 49 -13.89 -14.53 -6.53
C PRO A 49 -14.10 -15.76 -5.62
N GLU A 50 -15.32 -15.97 -5.14
CA GLU A 50 -15.67 -17.16 -4.33
C GLU A 50 -15.45 -18.47 -5.09
N ASP A 51 -15.54 -18.44 -6.42
CA ASP A 51 -15.26 -19.55 -7.33
C ASP A 51 -14.42 -19.03 -8.51
N GLY A 52 -13.16 -19.45 -8.60
CA GLY A 52 -12.26 -19.06 -9.69
C GLY A 52 -10.83 -18.77 -9.24
N GLU A 53 -10.00 -18.36 -10.21
CA GLU A 53 -8.64 -17.87 -9.94
C GLU A 53 -8.67 -16.37 -9.60
N PRO A 54 -7.85 -15.91 -8.64
CA PRO A 54 -7.74 -14.50 -8.33
C PRO A 54 -7.24 -13.74 -9.56
N PHE A 55 -7.83 -12.58 -9.82
CA PHE A 55 -7.45 -11.75 -10.95
C PHE A 55 -7.23 -10.30 -10.53
N SER A 56 -6.31 -9.61 -11.20
CA SER A 56 -6.10 -8.18 -10.98
C SER A 56 -6.90 -7.35 -11.98
N ARG A 57 -7.54 -6.28 -11.52
CA ARG A 57 -8.27 -5.33 -12.36
C ARG A 57 -7.94 -3.89 -11.98
N TRP A 58 -7.76 -3.05 -12.99
CA TRP A 58 -7.63 -1.60 -12.82
C TRP A 58 -9.01 -0.97 -12.67
N TRP A 59 -9.19 -0.21 -11.60
CA TRP A 59 -10.43 0.48 -11.28
C TRP A 59 -10.22 1.99 -11.27
N GLY A 60 -11.02 2.71 -12.05
CA GLY A 60 -10.97 4.17 -12.10
C GLY A 60 -11.35 4.80 -10.76
N ALA A 61 -10.55 5.79 -10.32
CA ALA A 61 -10.80 6.60 -9.15
C ALA A 61 -10.50 8.07 -9.44
N THR A 62 -11.34 8.95 -8.90
CA THR A 62 -11.11 10.39 -8.92
C THR A 62 -10.51 10.81 -7.60
N LEU A 63 -9.39 11.51 -7.66
CA LEU A 63 -8.75 12.09 -6.49
C LEU A 63 -9.56 13.30 -6.02
N VAL A 64 -10.25 13.20 -4.90
CA VAL A 64 -11.10 14.28 -4.37
C VAL A 64 -10.24 15.40 -3.79
N GLY A 65 -9.18 15.04 -3.06
CA GLY A 65 -8.26 15.99 -2.43
C GLY A 65 -7.72 15.50 -1.09
N PRO A 66 -7.12 16.38 -0.28
CA PRO A 66 -6.61 16.03 1.05
C PRO A 66 -7.76 15.70 2.00
N SER A 67 -7.59 14.65 2.81
CA SER A 67 -8.50 14.27 3.87
C SER A 67 -8.03 14.84 5.22
N SER A 68 -8.98 15.14 6.10
CA SER A 68 -8.69 15.52 7.49
C SER A 68 -8.43 14.31 8.40
N GLN A 69 -8.48 13.09 7.86
CA GLN A 69 -8.17 11.87 8.60
C GLN A 69 -6.67 11.83 8.90
N GLU A 70 -6.30 11.19 10.00
CA GLU A 70 -4.92 10.98 10.42
C GLU A 70 -4.63 9.48 10.46
N ASP A 71 -3.47 9.08 9.94
CA ASP A 71 -3.02 7.68 10.02
C ASP A 71 -2.19 7.50 11.30
N PRO A 72 -2.65 6.68 12.26
CA PRO A 72 -1.88 6.43 13.48
C PRO A 72 -0.57 5.68 13.21
N GLN A 73 -0.41 5.01 12.06
CA GLN A 73 0.84 4.35 11.69
C GLN A 73 1.89 5.31 11.11
N ALA A 74 1.46 6.43 10.52
CA ALA A 74 2.33 7.46 9.96
C ALA A 74 1.80 8.87 10.33
N PRO A 75 1.96 9.30 11.59
CA PRO A 75 1.51 10.60 12.03
C PRO A 75 2.19 11.72 11.23
N GLY A 76 1.40 12.61 10.65
CA GLY A 76 1.87 13.72 9.82
C GLY A 76 2.01 13.41 8.33
N ALA A 77 1.76 12.16 7.89
CA ALA A 77 1.71 11.84 6.47
C ALA A 77 0.46 12.43 5.80
N PRO A 78 0.57 13.01 4.60
CA PRO A 78 -0.59 13.52 3.88
C PRO A 78 -1.52 12.39 3.46
N ILE A 79 -2.79 12.50 3.83
CA ILE A 79 -3.85 11.56 3.46
C ILE A 79 -4.75 12.21 2.43
N PHE A 80 -5.20 11.43 1.48
CA PHE A 80 -6.05 11.86 0.38
C PHE A 80 -7.31 11.01 0.31
N GLU A 81 -8.41 11.61 -0.14
CA GLU A 81 -9.66 10.91 -0.43
C GLU A 81 -9.72 10.57 -1.92
N LEU A 82 -9.93 9.30 -2.22
CA LEU A 82 -10.26 8.80 -3.55
C LEU A 82 -11.75 8.49 -3.62
N ALA A 83 -12.38 8.84 -4.74
CA ALA A 83 -13.73 8.41 -5.08
C ALA A 83 -13.64 7.41 -6.24
N TYR A 84 -13.84 6.13 -5.96
CA TYR A 84 -13.89 5.08 -6.95
C TYR A 84 -15.14 5.21 -7.83
N ASP A 85 -14.98 4.99 -9.13
CA ASP A 85 -16.09 4.98 -10.07
C ASP A 85 -16.98 3.76 -9.83
N ALA A 86 -18.29 3.93 -9.99
CA ALA A 86 -19.22 2.80 -9.95
C ALA A 86 -18.92 1.84 -11.12
N ALA A 87 -18.59 0.58 -10.83
CA ALA A 87 -18.34 -0.43 -11.84
C ALA A 87 -18.88 -1.80 -11.40
N ASP A 88 -19.31 -2.62 -12.36
CA ASP A 88 -19.77 -4.02 -12.14
C ASP A 88 -20.76 -4.21 -10.97
N GLY A 89 -21.70 -3.26 -10.81
CA GLY A 89 -22.74 -3.33 -9.78
C GLY A 89 -22.33 -2.82 -8.40
N PHE A 90 -21.09 -2.35 -8.25
CA PHE A 90 -20.63 -1.61 -7.08
C PHE A 90 -20.96 -0.13 -7.23
N GLU A 91 -21.46 0.48 -6.15
CA GLU A 91 -21.74 1.92 -6.09
C GLU A 91 -20.43 2.71 -6.02
N GLN A 92 -20.51 4.02 -6.30
CA GLN A 92 -19.38 4.90 -6.06
C GLN A 92 -18.99 4.83 -4.58
N GLU A 93 -17.76 4.43 -4.31
CA GLU A 93 -17.21 4.32 -2.97
C GLU A 93 -16.12 5.36 -2.76
N ARG A 94 -16.02 5.88 -1.54
CA ARG A 94 -14.93 6.79 -1.15
C ARG A 94 -14.00 6.09 -0.19
N SER A 95 -12.71 6.24 -0.41
CA SER A 95 -11.70 5.63 0.42
C SER A 95 -10.57 6.61 0.71
N THR A 96 -9.97 6.48 1.89
CA THR A 96 -8.81 7.28 2.31
C THR A 96 -7.53 6.52 2.04
N VAL A 97 -6.61 7.17 1.34
CA VAL A 97 -5.34 6.60 0.91
C VAL A 97 -4.18 7.52 1.26
N ARG A 98 -3.00 6.94 1.40
CA ARG A 98 -1.73 7.67 1.43
C ARG A 98 -0.86 7.22 0.27
N PHE A 99 -0.21 8.14 -0.41
CA PHE A 99 0.77 7.78 -1.44
C PHE A 99 2.09 7.43 -0.77
N THR A 100 2.54 6.19 -0.94
CA THR A 100 3.82 5.71 -0.40
C THR A 100 4.92 5.78 -1.45
N ALA A 101 4.57 5.71 -2.75
CA ALA A 101 5.49 5.90 -3.87
C ALA A 101 4.77 6.41 -5.13
N ALA A 102 5.54 6.65 -6.20
CA ALA A 102 5.05 7.20 -7.47
C ALA A 102 3.96 6.36 -8.15
N HIS A 103 3.91 5.04 -7.91
CA HIS A 103 2.88 4.12 -8.40
C HIS A 103 2.34 3.21 -7.29
N ALA A 104 2.59 3.56 -6.03
CA ALA A 104 2.11 2.80 -4.87
C ALA A 104 1.33 3.70 -3.91
N LEU A 105 0.19 3.20 -3.46
CA LEU A 105 -0.63 3.83 -2.45
C LEU A 105 -0.99 2.81 -1.37
N HIS A 106 -1.29 3.29 -0.18
CA HIS A 106 -1.76 2.48 0.91
C HIS A 106 -3.14 2.96 1.33
N GLN A 107 -4.13 2.08 1.24
CA GLN A 107 -5.51 2.34 1.59
C GLN A 107 -5.72 2.11 3.08
N LEU A 108 -6.15 3.15 3.79
CA LEU A 108 -6.27 3.12 5.25
C LEU A 108 -7.50 2.36 5.73
N ASP A 109 -8.58 2.34 4.93
CA ASP A 109 -9.83 1.66 5.30
C ASP A 109 -9.66 0.13 5.40
N GLN A 110 -8.81 -0.43 4.53
CA GLN A 110 -8.51 -1.86 4.45
C GLN A 110 -7.08 -2.22 4.88
N ALA A 111 -6.26 -1.21 5.22
CA ALA A 111 -4.83 -1.35 5.52
C ALA A 111 -4.04 -2.14 4.45
N GLU A 112 -4.39 -1.94 3.18
CA GLU A 112 -3.82 -2.66 2.03
C GLU A 112 -2.94 -1.73 1.17
N GLU A 113 -1.85 -2.28 0.62
CA GLU A 113 -1.02 -1.57 -0.36
C GLU A 113 -1.47 -1.92 -1.78
N LEU A 114 -1.79 -0.90 -2.56
CA LEU A 114 -2.30 -1.02 -3.92
C LEU A 114 -1.37 -0.27 -4.88
N VAL A 115 -1.34 -0.75 -6.12
CA VAL A 115 -0.63 -0.11 -7.22
C VAL A 115 -1.58 0.83 -7.94
N TRP A 116 -1.10 2.01 -8.33
CA TRP A 116 -1.90 2.97 -9.09
C TRP A 116 -1.15 3.51 -10.31
N ARG A 117 -1.91 3.94 -11.31
CA ARG A 117 -1.41 4.61 -12.51
C ARG A 117 -2.32 5.77 -12.88
N ARG A 118 -1.83 6.70 -13.69
CA ARG A 118 -2.70 7.75 -14.27
C ARG A 118 -3.60 7.15 -15.33
N GLU A 119 -4.81 7.68 -15.46
CA GLU A 119 -5.71 7.26 -16.54
C GLU A 119 -5.03 7.47 -17.91
N GLY A 120 -4.92 6.39 -18.69
CA GLY A 120 -4.30 6.42 -20.02
C GLY A 120 -2.78 6.34 -20.03
N GLU A 121 -2.14 6.14 -18.87
CA GLU A 121 -0.71 5.86 -18.77
C GLU A 121 -0.48 4.34 -18.74
N GLU A 122 0.26 3.83 -19.73
CA GLU A 122 0.69 2.44 -19.77
C GLU A 122 1.86 2.25 -18.80
N TRP A 123 1.57 1.84 -17.57
CA TRP A 123 2.59 1.41 -16.62
C TRP A 123 2.72 -0.12 -16.67
N GLU A 124 3.88 -0.60 -17.12
CA GLU A 124 4.29 -1.99 -17.00
C GLU A 124 4.99 -2.15 -15.65
N GLU A 125 4.45 -3.02 -14.81
CA GLU A 125 5.09 -3.42 -13.55
C GLU A 125 6.45 -4.01 -13.94
N GLU A 126 7.54 -3.27 -13.71
CA GLU A 126 8.89 -3.82 -13.91
C GLU A 126 8.92 -5.11 -13.09
N GLU A 127 8.95 -6.24 -13.78
CA GLU A 127 8.89 -7.58 -13.20
C GLU A 127 9.97 -7.63 -12.12
N SER A 128 9.57 -7.40 -10.86
CA SER A 128 10.47 -7.52 -9.74
C SER A 128 10.90 -8.97 -9.73
N GLU A 129 12.13 -9.22 -10.18
CA GLU A 129 12.79 -10.51 -10.36
C GLU A 129 12.75 -11.34 -9.06
N SER A 130 11.60 -11.88 -8.71
CA SER A 130 11.35 -12.61 -7.47
C SER A 130 10.79 -14.00 -7.75
N GLU A 131 11.10 -14.59 -8.89
CA GLU A 131 10.83 -16.02 -9.13
C GLU A 131 11.91 -16.69 -10.00
N THR A 132 13.08 -17.01 -9.43
CA THR A 132 13.81 -18.24 -9.83
C THR A 132 14.72 -18.74 -8.70
N MET A 133 14.13 -19.22 -7.59
CA MET A 133 14.78 -20.25 -6.77
C MET A 133 13.82 -21.43 -6.53
N LYS A 134 13.09 -21.84 -7.58
CA LYS A 134 12.36 -23.11 -7.59
C LYS A 134 13.20 -24.19 -8.28
N SER A 135 13.88 -24.96 -7.44
CA SER A 135 14.00 -26.42 -7.61
C SER A 135 14.77 -26.93 -8.83
N ARG A 136 16.10 -26.79 -8.83
CA ARG A 136 16.95 -27.70 -9.61
C ARG A 136 17.27 -28.94 -8.76
N GLY A 137 16.28 -29.83 -8.68
CA GLY A 137 16.53 -31.23 -8.33
C GLY A 137 17.50 -31.81 -9.36
N ALA A 138 18.78 -31.92 -8.96
CA ALA A 138 19.77 -32.65 -9.74
C ALA A 138 19.54 -34.15 -9.51
N GLY A 139 18.62 -34.71 -10.29
CA GLY A 139 18.61 -36.14 -10.61
C GLY A 139 19.93 -36.49 -11.28
N GLY A 140 20.87 -37.00 -10.49
CA GLY A 140 22.07 -37.66 -10.97
C GLY A 140 21.74 -39.08 -11.40
N GLU A 141 21.22 -39.21 -12.63
CA GLU A 141 21.29 -40.44 -13.40
C GLU A 141 22.78 -40.81 -13.63
N GLY A 142 23.16 -42.04 -13.30
CA GLY A 142 24.56 -42.46 -13.39
C GLY A 142 24.75 -43.95 -13.10
N ALA A 143 24.41 -44.77 -14.09
CA ALA A 143 24.67 -46.20 -14.13
C ALA A 143 26.11 -46.60 -13.75
N ASN A 144 26.26 -47.65 -12.95
CA ASN A 144 27.48 -48.46 -12.92
C ASN A 144 27.09 -49.87 -12.39
N LYS A 145 26.87 -50.86 -13.27
CA LYS A 145 27.88 -51.74 -13.89
C LYS A 145 27.90 -53.13 -13.19
N LYS A 146 27.66 -54.15 -14.03
CA LYS A 146 28.21 -55.53 -14.06
C LYS A 146 27.50 -56.67 -13.30
N GLN A 147 26.94 -57.57 -14.13
CA GLN A 147 27.17 -59.04 -14.16
C GLN A 147 26.53 -59.86 -13.01
N ARG A 148 25.44 -60.61 -13.19
CA ARG A 148 25.15 -61.76 -14.09
C ARG A 148 26.13 -62.94 -13.94
N THR A 149 25.68 -63.97 -13.20
CA THR A 149 25.94 -65.42 -13.39
C THR A 149 27.34 -65.91 -12.97
N GLN A 150 27.54 -66.90 -12.08
CA GLN A 150 26.78 -68.11 -11.73
C GLN A 150 26.64 -68.32 -10.22
#